data_AF-A0A2E3U3P1-F1
#
_entry.id   AF-A0A2E3U3P1-F1
#
_cell.length_a   1.000
_cell.length_b   1.000
_cell.length_c   1.000
_cell.angle_alpha   90.00
_cell.angle_beta   90.00
_cell.angle_gamma   90.00
#
_symmetry.space_group_name_H-M   'P 1'
#
loop_
_entity.id
_entity.type
_entity.pdbx_description
1 polymer ?
#
loop_
_entity_poly.entity_id
_entity_poly.type
_entity_poly.pdbx_seq_one_letter_code
_entity_poly.pdbx_strand_id
1 'polypeptide(L)'
;MLAKKYWLECLGDFHPQQLVTAARRLVKSQDYLPTISAVIRACEESYGLFGLPSERDAYTEACRAPAPKSAYAWSHPAVYQAGKATDWFFLATEAEDKVFPVFAYYYRQLCQRVIRGEDLQAPVPPALEKDPSRPLTFAEREKKLAQLRASLDI
;
A
#
# COMPACT_ATOMS: atom_id res chain seq x y z
N MET A 1 -36.61 -13.50 16.51
CA MET A 1 -35.95 -13.03 15.27
C MET A 1 -34.97 -11.86 15.47
N LEU A 2 -34.61 -11.47 16.70
CA LEU A 2 -33.71 -10.33 16.94
C LEU A 2 -32.22 -10.65 16.69
N ALA A 3 -31.77 -11.84 17.12
CA ALA A 3 -30.38 -12.26 16.98
C ALA A 3 -29.92 -12.35 15.52
N LYS A 4 -30.73 -12.95 14.63
CA LYS A 4 -30.40 -13.06 13.20
C LYS A 4 -30.25 -11.68 12.54
N LYS A 5 -31.12 -10.73 12.90
CA LYS A 5 -31.06 -9.36 12.37
C LYS A 5 -29.81 -8.63 12.86
N TYR A 6 -29.51 -8.73 14.15
CA TYR A 6 -28.31 -8.15 14.75
C TYR A 6 -27.03 -8.69 14.11
N TRP A 7 -26.94 -10.01 13.91
CA TRP A 7 -25.79 -10.62 13.24
C TRP A 7 -25.64 -10.13 11.80
N LEU A 8 -26.75 -9.99 11.07
CA LEU A 8 -26.72 -9.48 9.70
C LEU A 8 -26.27 -8.01 9.64
N GLU A 9 -26.70 -7.17 10.57
CA GLU A 9 -26.24 -5.78 10.68
C GLU A 9 -24.74 -5.70 11.00
N CYS A 10 -24.23 -6.52 11.92
CA CYS A 10 -22.81 -6.55 12.25
C CYS A 10 -21.91 -7.13 11.15
N LEU A 11 -22.42 -8.08 10.38
CA LEU A 11 -21.63 -8.78 9.34
C LEU A 11 -21.82 -8.19 7.94
N GLY A 12 -22.75 -7.26 7.76
CA GLY A 12 -23.10 -6.70 6.46
C GLY A 12 -21.97 -5.95 5.77
N ASP A 13 -20.98 -5.47 6.53
CA ASP A 13 -19.82 -4.75 6.00
C ASP A 13 -18.69 -5.66 5.47
N PHE A 14 -18.76 -6.97 5.73
CA PHE A 14 -17.71 -7.93 5.35
C PHE A 14 -18.01 -8.61 4.01
N HIS A 15 -16.95 -8.91 3.27
CA HIS A 15 -17.08 -9.63 2.01
C HIS A 15 -17.53 -11.10 2.25
N PRO A 16 -18.42 -11.69 1.42
CA PRO A 16 -18.93 -13.04 1.66
C PRO A 16 -17.84 -14.11 1.81
N GLN A 17 -16.73 -14.00 1.07
CA GLN A 17 -15.61 -14.93 1.19
C GLN A 17 -14.89 -14.86 2.55
N GLN A 18 -14.85 -13.67 3.18
CA GLN A 18 -14.29 -13.51 4.52
C GLN A 18 -15.17 -14.23 5.54
N LEU A 19 -16.49 -14.03 5.46
CA LEU A 19 -17.46 -14.67 6.34
C LEU A 19 -17.37 -16.20 6.27
N VAL A 20 -17.33 -16.76 5.06
CA VAL A 20 -17.23 -18.22 4.86
C VAL A 20 -15.92 -18.76 5.41
N THR A 21 -14.80 -18.06 5.19
CA THR A 21 -13.48 -18.52 5.66
C THR A 21 -13.37 -18.42 7.17
N ALA A 22 -13.80 -17.30 7.75
CA ALA A 22 -13.86 -17.08 9.19
C ALA A 22 -14.74 -18.13 9.87
N ALA A 23 -15.94 -18.38 9.34
CA ALA A 23 -16.83 -19.42 9.85
C ALA A 23 -16.19 -20.81 9.81
N ARG A 24 -15.59 -21.20 8.67
CA ARG A 24 -14.90 -22.49 8.54
C ARG A 24 -13.73 -22.62 9.52
N ARG A 25 -12.98 -21.55 9.76
CA ARG A 25 -11.88 -21.54 10.72
C ARG A 25 -12.41 -21.73 12.14
N LEU A 26 -13.42 -20.96 12.53
CA LEU A 26 -13.98 -20.99 13.89
C LEU A 26 -14.63 -22.32 14.22
N VAL A 27 -15.36 -22.93 13.27
CA VAL A 27 -15.96 -24.26 13.44
C VAL A 27 -14.91 -25.35 13.69
N LYS A 28 -13.69 -25.18 13.16
CA LYS A 28 -12.58 -26.13 13.39
C LYS A 28 -11.81 -25.85 14.68
N SER A 29 -11.82 -24.61 15.17
CA SER A 29 -11.00 -24.19 16.30
C SER A 29 -11.75 -24.12 17.63
N GLN A 30 -13.08 -23.98 17.60
CA GLN A 30 -13.89 -23.84 18.81
C GLN A 30 -14.85 -25.02 18.96
N ASP A 31 -14.93 -25.56 20.18
CA ASP A 31 -15.84 -26.67 20.53
C ASP A 31 -17.30 -26.21 20.72
N TYR A 32 -17.52 -24.89 20.81
CA TYR A 32 -18.82 -24.27 21.06
C TYR A 32 -19.20 -23.29 19.94
N LEU A 33 -20.47 -22.88 19.91
CA LEU A 33 -20.95 -21.88 18.96
C LEU A 33 -20.18 -20.56 19.14
N PRO A 34 -19.55 -20.01 18.09
CA PRO A 34 -18.75 -18.81 18.21
C PRO A 34 -19.62 -17.60 18.54
N THR A 35 -19.06 -16.68 19.32
CA THR A 35 -19.68 -15.36 19.56
C THR A 35 -19.53 -14.48 18.32
N ILE A 36 -20.43 -13.49 18.15
CA ILE A 36 -20.35 -12.53 17.04
C ILE A 36 -18.98 -11.83 16.98
N SER A 37 -18.42 -11.46 18.15
CA SER A 37 -17.11 -10.82 18.24
C SER A 37 -15.97 -11.73 17.77
N ALA A 38 -16.06 -13.04 18.02
CA ALA A 38 -15.09 -14.00 17.50
C ALA A 38 -15.16 -14.10 15.97
N VAL A 39 -16.36 -14.08 15.40
CA VAL A 39 -16.58 -14.05 13.94
C VAL A 39 -16.01 -12.78 13.33
N ILE A 40 -16.28 -11.61 13.91
CA ILE A 40 -15.75 -10.32 13.45
C ILE A 40 -14.21 -10.35 13.41
N ARG A 41 -13.55 -10.74 14.51
CA ARG A 41 -12.08 -10.85 14.57
C ARG A 41 -11.52 -11.82 13.53
N ALA A 42 -12.15 -12.98 13.36
CA ALA A 42 -11.73 -13.95 12.35
C ALA A 42 -11.91 -13.42 10.91
N CYS A 43 -12.89 -12.55 10.66
CA CYS A 43 -13.06 -11.86 9.38
C CYS A 43 -11.99 -10.79 9.17
N GLU A 44 -11.66 -10.01 10.19
CA GLU A 44 -10.58 -9.02 10.13
C GLU A 44 -9.23 -9.69 9.86
N GLU A 45 -8.94 -10.85 10.46
CA GLU A 45 -7.68 -11.58 10.22
C GLU A 45 -7.54 -12.19 8.80
N SER A 46 -8.59 -12.12 7.97
CA SER A 46 -8.62 -12.78 6.66
C SER A 46 -8.02 -11.97 5.51
N TYR A 47 -7.27 -10.89 5.80
CA TYR A 47 -6.57 -10.05 4.81
C TYR A 47 -5.71 -10.87 3.82
N GLY A 48 -5.06 -11.94 4.30
CA GLY A 48 -4.23 -12.81 3.46
C GLY A 48 -4.98 -13.49 2.31
N LEU A 49 -6.31 -13.63 2.38
CA LEU A 49 -7.12 -14.15 1.27
C LEU A 49 -7.11 -13.24 0.04
N PHE A 50 -6.85 -11.96 0.24
CA PHE A 50 -6.81 -10.95 -0.82
C PHE A 50 -5.36 -10.56 -1.20
N GLY A 51 -4.36 -11.32 -0.74
CA GLY A 51 -2.95 -11.00 -0.97
C GLY A 51 -2.47 -9.76 -0.23
N LEU A 52 -3.22 -9.28 0.78
CA LEU A 52 -2.85 -8.12 1.58
C LEU A 52 -1.90 -8.55 2.71
N PRO A 53 -0.68 -7.99 2.81
CA PRO A 53 0.20 -8.25 3.94
C PRO A 53 -0.38 -7.71 5.26
N SER A 54 0.19 -8.16 6.39
CA SER A 54 -0.20 -7.62 7.70
C SER A 54 0.18 -6.13 7.83
N GLU A 55 -0.48 -5.39 8.73
CA GLU A 55 -0.19 -3.96 8.95
C GLU A 55 1.30 -3.72 9.27
N ARG A 56 1.90 -4.61 10.08
CA ARG A 56 3.32 -4.53 10.47
C ARG A 56 4.25 -4.86 9.31
N ASP A 57 3.93 -5.87 8.52
CA ASP A 57 4.75 -6.27 7.37
C ASP A 57 4.69 -5.20 6.26
N ALA A 58 3.49 -4.67 5.99
CA ALA A 58 3.28 -3.55 5.07
C ALA A 58 4.08 -2.32 5.49
N TYR A 59 4.06 -1.97 6.78
CA TYR A 59 4.84 -0.86 7.31
C TYR A 59 6.35 -1.11 7.15
N THR A 60 6.81 -2.31 7.49
CA THR A 60 8.22 -2.68 7.37
C THR A 60 8.70 -2.62 5.93
N GLU A 61 7.88 -3.08 4.98
CA GLU A 61 8.14 -2.98 3.54
C GLU A 61 8.20 -1.51 3.09
N ALA A 62 7.24 -0.68 3.54
CA ALA A 62 7.21 0.75 3.25
C ALA A 62 8.47 1.48 3.73
N CYS A 63 8.95 1.17 4.93
CA CYS A 63 10.19 1.71 5.48
C CYS A 63 11.43 1.25 4.70
N ARG A 64 11.48 -0.03 4.30
CA ARG A 64 12.65 -0.62 3.64
C ARG A 64 12.75 -0.31 2.14
N ALA A 65 11.67 0.09 1.49
CA ALA A 65 11.67 0.31 0.06
C ALA A 65 12.70 1.40 -0.34
N PRO A 66 13.62 1.15 -1.29
CA PRO A 66 14.54 2.17 -1.78
C PRO A 66 13.81 3.25 -2.60
N ALA A 67 14.44 4.42 -2.72
CA ALA A 67 14.02 5.41 -3.71
C ALA A 67 14.49 4.98 -5.11
N PRO A 68 13.68 5.13 -6.19
CA PRO A 68 12.33 5.68 -6.25
C PRO A 68 11.23 4.66 -5.89
N LYS A 69 10.35 5.04 -4.94
CA LYS A 69 9.27 4.19 -4.39
C LYS A 69 8.27 3.70 -5.46
N SER A 70 8.16 4.39 -6.59
CA SER A 70 7.26 4.04 -7.70
C SER A 70 7.77 2.89 -8.58
N ALA A 71 9.08 2.61 -8.59
CA ALA A 71 9.68 1.51 -9.35
C ALA A 71 9.90 0.24 -8.49
N TYR A 72 9.52 0.28 -7.21
CA TYR A 72 9.69 -0.83 -6.29
C TYR A 72 8.63 -1.91 -6.53
N ALA A 73 9.04 -3.18 -6.39
CA ALA A 73 8.15 -4.33 -6.51
C ALA A 73 7.37 -4.54 -5.20
N TRP A 74 6.28 -3.78 -5.04
CA TRP A 74 5.42 -3.85 -3.87
C TRP A 74 4.68 -5.19 -3.79
N SER A 75 4.58 -5.75 -2.59
CA SER A 75 3.78 -6.95 -2.32
C SER A 75 2.30 -6.75 -2.68
N HIS A 76 1.80 -5.54 -2.43
CA HIS A 76 0.44 -5.14 -2.82
C HIS A 76 0.37 -3.63 -3.09
N PRO A 77 -0.40 -3.16 -4.11
CA PRO A 77 -0.59 -1.73 -4.37
C PRO A 77 -1.10 -0.92 -3.16
N ALA A 78 -1.84 -1.58 -2.26
CA ALA A 78 -2.29 -0.99 -0.99
C ALA A 78 -1.15 -0.48 -0.11
N VAL A 79 0.00 -1.16 -0.09
CA VAL A 79 1.18 -0.76 0.69
C VAL A 79 1.74 0.57 0.17
N TYR A 80 1.87 0.68 -1.16
CA TYR A 80 2.32 1.91 -1.80
C TYR A 80 1.36 3.08 -1.55
N GLN A 81 0.05 2.85 -1.71
CA GLN A 81 -0.95 3.89 -1.50
C GLN A 81 -1.02 4.33 -0.03
N ALA A 82 -0.86 3.40 0.92
CA ALA A 82 -0.80 3.72 2.34
C ALA A 82 0.43 4.57 2.69
N GLY A 83 1.60 4.21 2.16
CA GLY A 83 2.82 5.00 2.33
C GLY A 83 2.71 6.39 1.71
N LYS A 84 2.08 6.50 0.54
CA LYS A 84 1.79 7.80 -0.10
C LYS A 84 0.82 8.65 0.73
N ALA A 85 -0.25 8.06 1.27
CA ALA A 85 -1.22 8.76 2.11
C ALA A 85 -0.63 9.21 3.47
N THR A 86 0.32 8.43 3.99
CA THR A 86 1.04 8.74 5.24
C THR A 86 2.17 9.76 5.03
N ASP A 87 2.48 10.10 3.78
CA ASP A 87 3.66 10.85 3.35
C ASP A 87 4.98 10.09 3.57
N TRP A 88 5.71 9.85 2.48
CA TRP A 88 7.00 9.17 2.52
C TRP A 88 8.05 9.93 3.33
N PHE A 89 7.97 11.27 3.38
CA PHE A 89 8.88 12.07 4.18
C PHE A 89 8.60 11.90 5.67
N PHE A 90 7.33 11.94 6.06
CA PHE A 90 6.90 11.68 7.44
C PHE A 90 7.30 10.27 7.89
N LEU A 91 7.12 9.29 7.01
CA LEU A 91 7.47 7.89 7.26
C LEU A 91 8.99 7.66 7.43
N ALA A 92 9.82 8.51 6.83
CA ALA A 92 11.29 8.44 6.92
C ALA A 92 11.89 9.28 8.06
N THR A 93 11.19 10.31 8.54
CA THR A 93 11.76 11.33 9.44
C THR A 93 11.34 11.14 10.89
N GLU A 94 10.10 10.71 11.13
CA GLU A 94 9.53 10.60 12.46
C GLU A 94 9.71 9.19 13.06
N ALA A 95 9.56 9.11 14.38
CA ALA A 95 9.71 7.86 15.11
C ALA A 95 8.56 6.87 14.83
N GLU A 96 8.87 5.57 14.89
CA GLU A 96 7.92 4.48 14.60
C GLU A 96 6.64 4.57 15.42
N ASP A 97 6.74 4.96 16.70
CA ASP A 97 5.61 5.07 17.63
C ASP A 97 4.53 6.07 17.17
N LYS A 98 4.95 7.15 16.50
CA LYS A 98 4.04 8.17 15.95
C LYS A 98 3.57 7.83 14.53
N VAL A 99 4.46 7.31 13.69
CA VAL A 99 4.17 7.05 12.27
C VAL A 99 3.32 5.80 12.09
N PHE A 100 3.64 4.72 12.82
CA PHE A 100 2.96 3.43 12.68
C PHE A 100 1.44 3.51 12.83
N PRO A 101 0.85 4.16 13.87
CA PRO A 101 -0.61 4.21 13.99
C PRO A 101 -1.27 4.98 12.85
N VAL A 102 -0.62 6.02 12.33
CA VAL A 102 -1.12 6.79 11.17
C VAL A 102 -1.09 5.93 9.91
N PHE A 103 0.02 5.25 9.66
CA PHE A 103 0.15 4.31 8.54
C PHE A 103 -0.88 3.18 8.62
N ALA A 104 -1.01 2.55 9.80
CA ALA A 104 -1.94 1.44 10.02
C ALA A 104 -3.38 1.85 9.77
N TYR A 105 -3.77 3.08 10.18
CA TYR A 105 -5.09 3.63 9.90
C TYR A 105 -5.37 3.72 8.39
N TYR A 106 -4.48 4.36 7.62
CA TYR A 106 -4.64 4.48 6.17
C TYR A 106 -4.61 3.12 5.47
N TYR A 107 -3.70 2.25 5.89
CA TYR A 107 -3.58 0.90 5.33
C TYR A 107 -4.85 0.08 5.56
N ARG A 108 -5.46 0.13 6.76
CA ARG A 108 -6.71 -0.56 7.07
C ARG A 108 -7.87 -0.07 6.20
N GLN A 109 -8.00 1.24 6.01
CA GLN A 109 -9.02 1.80 5.12
C GLN A 109 -8.84 1.32 3.67
N LEU A 110 -7.60 1.29 3.18
CA LEU A 110 -7.30 0.80 1.84
C LEU A 110 -7.58 -0.70 1.70
N CYS A 111 -7.24 -1.51 2.71
CA CYS A 111 -7.58 -2.93 2.75
C CYS A 111 -9.09 -3.15 2.64
N GLN A 112 -9.89 -2.39 3.40
CA GLN A 112 -11.36 -2.49 3.32
C GLN A 112 -11.90 -2.14 1.92
N ARG A 113 -11.32 -1.15 1.25
CA ARG A 113 -11.69 -0.78 -0.13
C ARG A 113 -11.36 -1.88 -1.12
N VAL A 114 -10.17 -2.47 -1.03
CA VAL A 114 -9.75 -3.62 -1.86
C VAL A 114 -10.70 -4.82 -1.65
N ILE A 115 -11.04 -5.11 -0.40
CA ILE A 115 -11.95 -6.20 -0.04
C ILE A 115 -13.36 -5.98 -0.62
N ARG A 116 -13.80 -4.72 -0.73
CA ARG A 116 -15.07 -4.34 -1.38
C ARG A 116 -15.01 -4.41 -2.91
N GLY A 117 -13.86 -4.76 -3.49
CA GLY A 117 -13.64 -4.87 -4.92
C GLY A 117 -13.28 -3.55 -5.61
N GLU A 118 -12.89 -2.52 -4.86
CA GLU A 118 -12.30 -1.33 -5.47
C GLU A 118 -10.88 -1.63 -5.94
N ASP A 119 -10.61 -1.34 -7.21
CA ASP A 119 -9.28 -1.48 -7.78
C ASP A 119 -8.40 -0.30 -7.33
N LEU A 120 -7.31 -0.61 -6.63
CA LEU A 120 -6.35 0.41 -6.24
C LEU A 120 -5.43 0.69 -7.41
N GLN A 121 -5.36 1.96 -7.84
CA GLN A 121 -4.43 2.37 -8.88
C GLN A 121 -3.01 1.92 -8.53
N ALA A 122 -2.44 1.08 -9.40
CA ALA A 122 -1.06 0.66 -9.30
C ALA A 122 -0.13 1.88 -9.40
N PRO A 123 1.00 1.89 -8.68
CA PRO A 123 2.04 2.89 -8.89
C PRO A 123 2.48 2.86 -10.36
N VAL A 124 2.17 3.92 -11.10
CA VAL A 124 2.74 4.13 -12.43
C VAL A 124 4.15 4.66 -12.20
N PRO A 125 5.21 3.93 -12.56
CA PRO A 125 6.55 4.49 -12.51
C PRO A 125 6.56 5.74 -13.40
N PRO A 126 7.05 6.90 -12.90
CA PRO A 126 7.24 8.03 -13.79
C PRO A 126 8.12 7.53 -14.92
N ALA A 127 7.66 7.70 -16.15
CA ALA A 127 8.48 7.40 -17.31
C ALA A 127 9.77 8.20 -17.11
N LEU A 128 10.88 7.51 -16.84
CA LEU A 128 12.18 8.15 -16.88
C LEU A 128 12.26 8.72 -18.28
N GLU A 129 12.26 10.05 -18.43
CA GLU A 129 12.74 10.67 -19.64
C GLU A 129 14.16 10.13 -19.79
N LYS A 130 14.30 9.13 -20.66
CA LYS A 130 15.60 8.77 -21.21
C LYS A 130 15.99 9.95 -22.07
N ASP A 131 16.39 11.04 -21.45
CA ASP A 131 17.41 11.86 -22.04
C ASP A 131 18.72 11.25 -21.54
N PRO A 132 19.26 10.19 -22.21
CA PRO A 132 20.67 9.94 -22.04
C PRO A 132 21.30 11.22 -22.58
N SER A 133 21.70 12.12 -21.69
CA SER A 133 22.59 13.22 -22.05
C SER A 133 23.78 12.54 -22.69
N ARG A 134 23.73 12.43 -24.04
CA ARG A 134 24.72 11.72 -24.82
C ARG A 134 25.99 12.48 -24.51
N PRO A 135 27.02 11.84 -23.92
CA PRO A 135 28.26 12.55 -23.65
C PRO A 135 28.74 13.12 -24.97
N LEU A 136 28.72 14.46 -25.06
CA LEU A 136 29.09 15.19 -26.27
C LEU A 136 30.53 14.80 -26.59
N THR A 137 30.78 14.41 -27.84
CA THR A 137 32.14 14.16 -28.30
C THR A 137 32.98 15.44 -28.15
N PHE A 138 34.31 15.32 -28.10
CA PHE A 138 35.18 16.47 -27.87
C PHE A 138 34.91 17.64 -28.84
N ALA A 139 34.73 17.33 -30.13
CA ALA A 139 34.41 18.31 -31.17
C ALA A 139 33.04 18.99 -30.97
N GLU A 140 32.03 18.25 -30.47
CA GLU A 140 30.70 18.80 -30.20
C GLU A 140 30.72 19.71 -28.96
N ARG A 141 31.52 19.38 -27.94
CA ARG A 141 31.72 20.22 -26.75
C ARG A 141 32.38 21.55 -27.11
N GLU A 142 33.40 21.52 -27.97
CA GLU A 142 34.14 22.70 -28.39
C GLU A 142 33.24 23.67 -29.19
N LYS A 143 32.43 23.15 -30.12
CA LYS A 143 31.43 23.95 -30.84
C LYS A 143 30.40 24.57 -29.91
N LYS A 144 29.88 23.81 -28.95
CA LYS A 144 28.88 24.31 -27.99
C LYS A 144 29.47 25.36 -27.05
N LEU A 145 30.73 25.18 -26.64
CA LEU A 145 31.46 26.16 -25.83
C LEU A 145 31.74 27.45 -26.62
N ALA A 146 32.11 27.34 -27.90
CA ALA A 146 32.29 28.50 -28.77
C ALA A 146 30.98 29.26 -29.00
N GLN A 147 29.86 28.54 -29.19
CA GLN A 147 28.53 29.14 -29.28
C GLN A 147 28.11 29.84 -27.98
N LEU A 148 28.38 29.22 -26.82
CA LEU A 148 28.11 29.83 -25.52
C LEU A 148 28.94 31.09 -25.29
N ARG A 149 30.24 31.07 -25.63
CA ARG A 149 31.12 32.24 -25.56
C ARG A 149 30.64 33.38 -26.46
N ALA A 150 30.27 33.08 -27.70
CA ALA A 150 29.69 34.06 -28.62
C ALA A 150 28.34 34.63 -28.13
N SER A 151 27.53 33.84 -27.42
CA SER A 151 26.26 34.30 -26.86
C SER A 151 26.40 35.13 -25.58
N LEU A 152 27.56 35.05 -24.91
CA LEU A 152 27.84 35.73 -23.64
C LEU A 152 28.68 37.01 -23.81
N ASP A 153 29.09 37.34 -25.04
CA ASP A 153 29.85 38.54 -25.39
C ASP A 153 31.09 38.77 -24.51
N ILE A 154 31.87 37.69 -24.30
CA ILE A 154 33.22 37.68 -23.69
C ILE A 154 34.17 36.86 -24.57
#